data_AF-A0AAV5UYL4-F1
#
_entry.id   AF-A0AAV5UYL4-F1
#
_cell.length_a   1.000
_cell.length_b   1.000
_cell.length_c   1.000
_cell.angle_alpha   90.00
_cell.angle_beta   90.00
_cell.angle_gamma   90.00
#
_symmetry.space_group_name_H-M   'P 1'
#
loop_
_entity.id
_entity.type
_entity.pdbx_description
1 polymer ?
#
loop_
_entity_poly.entity_id
_entity_poly.type
_entity_poly.pdbx_seq_one_letter_code
_entity_poly.pdbx_strand_id
1 'polypeptide(L)'
;FLLSHRGPSGYSFSAATYQTLILGMSSTKEDNLGEIRRTIMPKSLPDPKFKLPSRSALWRVPESILRGWAMMFSGSDKSIVQRSQYYDYVVNGKKPVQLATYFTLGSLSSALMLAIWMKSLSLLSQFELTRRFLQKYPEQFSFNMFKIAGPTKQQMDEASFEYFFFGQGWGRGEAVDEQKPTKSTTVVCRGPDPGYIASSACVATAALAVLDDREKMPRRGGVYTTASAFRETRILEYLNTFGITYEI
;
A
#
# COMPACT_ATOMS: atom_id res chain seq x y z
N PHE A 1 6.74 -5.31 1.47
CA PHE A 1 7.66 -4.79 0.45
C PHE A 1 7.02 -4.99 -0.89
N LEU A 2 6.81 -3.92 -1.65
CA LEU A 2 6.31 -3.99 -3.02
C LEU A 2 7.49 -4.06 -3.99
N LEU A 3 7.49 -5.09 -4.84
CA LEU A 3 8.34 -5.22 -6.02
C LEU A 3 7.44 -5.16 -7.26
N SER A 4 7.80 -4.30 -8.21
CA SER A 4 7.09 -4.16 -9.47
C SER A 4 7.99 -4.62 -10.61
N HIS A 5 7.46 -5.55 -11.41
CA HIS A 5 8.13 -6.11 -12.57
C HIS A 5 7.58 -5.44 -13.83
N ARG A 6 8.49 -5.12 -14.75
CA ARG A 6 8.17 -4.47 -16.02
C ARG A 6 8.74 -5.30 -17.15
N GLY A 7 7.98 -5.44 -18.23
CA GLY A 7 8.43 -6.12 -19.43
C GLY A 7 9.41 -5.31 -20.28
N PRO A 8 9.87 -5.89 -21.40
CA PRO A 8 10.69 -5.21 -22.40
C PRO A 8 10.05 -3.93 -22.96
N SER A 9 8.71 -3.86 -23.00
CA SER A 9 7.98 -2.67 -23.44
C SER A 9 7.99 -1.53 -22.42
N GLY A 10 8.63 -1.74 -21.26
CA GLY A 10 8.62 -0.82 -20.14
C GLY A 10 7.24 -0.73 -19.48
N TYR A 11 7.01 0.34 -18.74
CA TYR A 11 5.72 0.58 -18.09
C TYR A 11 5.51 2.08 -17.90
N SER A 12 4.26 2.53 -18.05
CA SER A 12 3.87 3.91 -17.77
C SER A 12 2.57 3.96 -16.99
N PHE A 13 2.41 5.01 -16.20
CA PHE A 13 1.18 5.30 -15.48
C PHE A 13 0.33 6.30 -16.26
N SER A 14 -0.95 6.41 -15.92
CA SER A 14 -1.88 7.33 -16.56
C SER A 14 -1.68 8.71 -15.97
N ALA A 15 -1.85 9.74 -16.80
CA ALA A 15 -1.92 11.11 -16.35
C ALA A 15 -2.97 11.30 -15.25
N ALA A 16 -4.05 10.50 -15.21
CA ALA A 16 -5.02 10.53 -14.11
C ALA A 16 -4.36 10.24 -12.75
N THR A 17 -3.48 9.23 -12.66
CA THR A 17 -2.72 8.94 -11.45
C THR A 17 -1.82 10.12 -11.07
N TYR A 18 -1.18 10.76 -12.05
CA TYR A 18 -0.37 11.96 -11.83
C TYR A 18 -1.20 13.14 -11.28
N GLN A 19 -2.41 13.36 -11.81
CA GLN A 19 -3.33 14.37 -11.29
C GLN A 19 -3.69 14.10 -9.83
N THR A 20 -4.05 12.85 -9.50
CA THR A 20 -4.38 12.49 -8.11
C THR A 20 -3.19 12.66 -7.17
N LEU A 21 -1.97 12.36 -7.63
CA LEU A 21 -0.74 12.58 -6.87
C LEU A 21 -0.54 14.06 -6.55
N ILE A 22 -0.66 14.93 -7.56
CA ILE A 22 -0.54 16.40 -7.39
C ILE A 22 -1.61 16.92 -6.44
N LEU A 23 -2.87 16.51 -6.63
CA LEU A 23 -3.98 16.98 -5.81
C LEU A 23 -3.80 16.53 -4.35
N GLY A 24 -3.41 15.28 -4.12
CA GLY A 24 -3.10 14.75 -2.80
C GLY A 24 -1.96 15.52 -2.11
N MET A 25 -0.89 15.82 -2.83
CA MET A 25 0.21 16.64 -2.30
C MET A 25 -0.24 18.08 -1.99
N SER A 26 -1.02 18.69 -2.88
CA SER A 26 -1.45 20.09 -2.71
C SER A 26 -2.49 20.27 -1.58
N SER A 27 -3.27 19.24 -1.26
CA SER A 27 -4.30 19.27 -0.22
C SER A 27 -3.81 18.84 1.17
N THR A 28 -2.56 18.38 1.30
CA THR A 28 -2.03 17.82 2.56
C THR A 28 -2.10 18.80 3.75
N LYS A 29 -2.10 20.12 3.49
CA LYS A 29 -2.21 21.15 4.55
C LYS A 29 -3.65 21.38 5.02
N GLU A 30 -4.64 21.01 4.21
CA GLU A 30 -6.06 21.36 4.39
C GLU A 30 -6.95 20.12 4.64
N ASP A 31 -6.40 18.91 4.56
CA ASP A 31 -7.17 17.67 4.56
C ASP A 31 -7.80 17.29 5.93
N ASN A 32 -7.38 17.94 7.02
CA ASN A 32 -7.81 17.70 8.40
C ASN A 32 -7.80 16.21 8.82
N LEU A 33 -7.06 15.34 8.14
CA LEU A 33 -7.12 13.89 8.33
C LEU A 33 -6.65 13.48 9.73
N GLY A 34 -5.69 14.22 10.30
CA GLY A 34 -5.20 13.98 11.65
C GLY A 34 -6.28 14.19 12.71
N GLU A 35 -7.10 15.23 12.58
CA GLU A 35 -8.20 15.51 13.50
C GLU A 35 -9.32 14.48 13.35
N ILE A 36 -9.76 14.22 12.11
CA ILE A 36 -10.79 13.21 11.82
C ILE A 36 -10.39 11.86 12.40
N ARG A 37 -9.12 11.46 12.24
CA ARG A 37 -8.58 10.21 12.79
C ARG A 37 -8.64 10.16 14.31
N ARG A 38 -8.33 11.25 15.02
CA ARG A 38 -8.45 11.30 16.49
C ARG A 38 -9.91 11.17 16.93
N THR A 39 -10.84 11.80 16.22
CA THR A 39 -12.27 11.74 16.53
C THR A 39 -12.85 10.34 16.34
N ILE A 40 -12.49 9.63 15.26
CA ILE A 40 -13.01 8.29 14.97
C ILE A 40 -12.22 7.16 15.65
N MET A 41 -11.03 7.46 16.18
CA MET A 41 -10.18 6.51 16.93
C MET A 41 -9.83 7.06 18.32
N PRO A 42 -10.81 7.30 19.21
CA PRO A 42 -10.59 7.99 20.49
C PRO A 42 -9.80 7.16 21.52
N LYS A 43 -9.69 5.84 21.32
CA LYS A 43 -8.94 4.96 22.23
C LYS A 43 -7.48 4.89 21.79
N SER A 44 -6.55 4.89 22.74
CA SER A 44 -5.15 4.60 22.46
C SER A 44 -4.93 3.10 22.29
N LEU A 45 -4.12 2.71 21.31
CA LEU A 45 -3.62 1.34 21.21
C LEU A 45 -2.54 1.11 22.28
N PRO A 46 -2.41 -0.12 22.81
CA PRO A 46 -1.36 -0.43 23.77
C PRO A 46 0.02 -0.28 23.12
N ASP A 47 0.97 0.26 23.88
CA ASP A 47 2.35 0.33 23.43
C ASP A 47 2.93 -1.07 23.30
N PRO A 48 3.49 -1.44 22.13
CA PRO A 48 4.09 -2.75 21.94
C PRO A 48 5.40 -2.86 22.73
N LYS A 49 5.55 -3.93 23.53
CA LYS A 49 6.79 -4.19 24.28
C LYS A 49 7.99 -4.40 23.35
N PHE A 50 7.78 -5.08 22.22
CA PHE A 50 8.80 -5.32 21.19
C PHE A 50 8.46 -4.51 19.94
N LYS A 51 9.18 -3.41 19.72
CA LYS A 51 8.95 -2.51 18.58
C LYS A 51 9.56 -3.08 17.30
N LEU A 52 8.93 -2.79 16.17
CA LEU A 52 9.56 -3.06 14.86
C LEU A 52 10.90 -2.31 14.75
N PRO A 53 11.91 -2.91 14.07
CA PRO A 53 13.17 -2.23 13.83
C PRO A 53 12.97 -0.90 13.10
N SER A 54 13.57 0.17 13.64
CA SER A 54 13.63 1.44 12.94
C SER A 54 14.54 1.30 11.72
N ARG A 55 14.11 1.85 10.58
CA ARG A 55 14.86 1.86 9.32
C ARG A 55 15.02 3.29 8.85
N SER A 56 16.19 3.60 8.29
CA SER A 56 16.45 4.86 7.61
C SER A 56 15.49 5.06 6.44
N ALA A 57 15.28 6.32 6.03
CA ALA A 57 14.38 6.65 4.91
C ALA A 57 14.74 5.91 3.60
N LEU A 58 16.04 5.64 3.41
CA LEU A 58 16.61 4.86 2.33
C LEU A 58 17.64 3.89 2.91
N TRP A 59 17.51 2.60 2.63
CA TRP A 59 18.39 1.57 3.16
C TRP A 59 18.47 0.36 2.23
N ARG A 60 19.57 -0.39 2.30
CA ARG A 60 19.75 -1.62 1.51
C ARG A 60 19.03 -2.78 2.17
N VAL A 61 18.21 -3.49 1.40
CA VAL A 61 17.44 -4.63 1.89
C VAL A 61 18.36 -5.85 2.05
N PRO A 62 18.43 -6.49 3.23
CA PRO A 62 19.29 -7.63 3.48
C PRO A 62 18.75 -8.91 2.84
N GLU A 63 17.43 -9.01 2.67
CA GLU A 63 16.79 -10.17 2.04
C GLU A 63 17.23 -10.29 0.58
N SER A 64 17.93 -11.38 0.28
CA SER A 64 18.52 -11.67 -1.03
C SER A 64 17.51 -11.85 -2.17
N ILE A 65 16.22 -11.98 -1.85
CA ILE A 65 15.12 -12.04 -2.82
C ILE A 65 14.71 -10.65 -3.33
N LEU A 66 14.90 -9.61 -2.51
CA LEU A 66 14.48 -8.25 -2.85
C LEU A 66 15.56 -7.41 -3.53
N ARG A 67 16.85 -7.81 -3.40
CA ARG A 67 18.05 -7.23 -4.03
C ARG A 67 17.85 -5.79 -4.49
N GLY A 68 17.86 -4.86 -3.53
CA GLY A 68 17.63 -3.47 -3.84
C GLY A 68 17.71 -2.54 -2.64
N TRP A 69 17.31 -1.31 -2.90
CA TRP A 69 17.16 -0.26 -1.91
C TRP A 69 15.68 -0.10 -1.57
N ALA A 70 15.35 -0.13 -0.28
CA ALA A 70 14.02 0.12 0.21
C ALA A 70 13.86 1.59 0.61
N MET A 71 12.72 2.14 0.24
CA MET A 71 12.23 3.41 0.74
C MET A 71 10.87 3.22 1.41
N MET A 72 10.58 4.06 2.39
CA MET A 72 9.27 4.04 3.05
C MET A 72 8.18 4.32 2.01
N PHE A 73 7.17 3.45 1.96
CA PHE A 73 6.02 3.65 1.09
C PHE A 73 5.03 4.59 1.78
N SER A 74 4.93 5.83 1.30
CA SER A 74 4.06 6.89 1.82
C SER A 74 2.62 6.83 1.27
N GLY A 75 2.13 5.64 0.93
CA GLY A 75 0.77 5.43 0.43
C GLY A 75 -0.27 5.17 1.53
N SER A 76 -1.46 4.76 1.11
CA SER A 76 -2.61 4.51 1.99
C SER A 76 -2.48 3.26 2.86
N ASP A 77 -1.62 2.30 2.48
CA ASP A 77 -1.51 0.97 3.10
C ASP A 77 -1.38 1.05 4.62
N LYS A 78 -0.42 1.86 5.10
CA LYS A 78 -0.19 2.05 6.53
C LYS A 78 -1.44 2.59 7.23
N SER A 79 -2.13 3.56 6.62
CA SER A 79 -3.36 4.13 7.19
C SER A 79 -4.50 3.12 7.23
N ILE A 80 -4.67 2.30 6.19
CA ILE A 80 -5.71 1.26 6.14
C ILE A 80 -5.44 0.18 7.18
N VAL A 81 -4.20 -0.32 7.26
CA VAL A 81 -3.87 -1.36 8.23
C VAL A 81 -3.98 -0.83 9.66
N GLN A 82 -3.47 0.36 9.97
CA GLN A 82 -3.60 0.95 11.31
C GLN A 82 -5.07 1.08 11.75
N ARG A 83 -5.95 1.57 10.87
CA ARG A 83 -7.39 1.66 11.15
C ARG A 83 -8.03 0.29 11.36
N SER A 84 -7.60 -0.71 10.58
CA SER A 84 -8.09 -2.09 10.72
C SER A 84 -7.64 -2.72 12.04
N GLN A 85 -6.38 -2.50 12.45
CA GLN A 85 -5.85 -2.95 13.73
C GLN A 85 -6.52 -2.24 14.91
N TYR A 86 -6.86 -0.96 14.74
CA TYR A 86 -7.66 -0.23 15.71
C TYR A 86 -9.05 -0.84 15.89
N TYR A 87 -9.76 -1.07 14.79
CA TYR A 87 -11.07 -1.71 14.81
C TYR A 87 -11.00 -3.08 15.51
N ASP A 88 -9.98 -3.89 15.19
CA ASP A 88 -9.77 -5.18 15.79
C ASP A 88 -9.52 -5.17 17.28
N TYR A 89 -8.71 -4.23 17.74
CA TYR A 89 -8.44 -4.07 19.15
C TYR A 89 -9.70 -3.66 19.92
N VAL A 90 -10.44 -2.67 19.40
CA VAL A 90 -11.59 -2.08 20.09
C VAL A 90 -12.84 -2.96 20.03
N VAL A 91 -13.08 -3.60 18.89
CA VAL A 91 -14.33 -4.35 18.63
C VAL A 91 -14.14 -5.85 18.85
N ASN A 92 -13.00 -6.40 18.41
CA ASN A 92 -12.77 -7.84 18.43
C ASN A 92 -11.84 -8.31 19.55
N GLY A 93 -11.33 -7.39 20.38
CA GLY A 93 -10.38 -7.71 21.46
C GLY A 93 -9.06 -8.32 20.97
N LYS A 94 -8.70 -8.12 19.70
CA LYS A 94 -7.48 -8.71 19.11
C LYS A 94 -6.28 -7.79 19.34
N LYS A 95 -5.13 -8.40 19.61
CA LYS A 95 -3.87 -7.66 19.75
C LYS A 95 -3.50 -6.99 18.42
N PRO A 96 -3.21 -5.67 18.41
CA PRO A 96 -2.84 -4.97 17.19
C PRO A 96 -1.44 -5.40 16.72
N VAL A 97 -1.29 -5.57 15.41
CA VAL A 97 0.02 -5.79 14.78
C VAL A 97 0.68 -4.47 14.38
N GLN A 98 2.01 -4.45 14.46
CA GLN A 98 2.80 -3.35 13.92
C GLN A 98 3.07 -3.59 12.43
N LEU A 99 3.04 -2.53 11.63
CA LEU A 99 3.33 -2.60 10.20
C LEU A 99 4.32 -1.51 9.79
N ALA A 100 5.30 -1.89 8.97
CA ALA A 100 6.12 -0.98 8.20
C ALA A 100 6.04 -1.35 6.71
N THR A 101 5.75 -0.36 5.87
CA THR A 101 5.54 -0.52 4.43
C THR A 101 6.69 0.10 3.65
N TYR A 102 7.20 -0.65 2.67
CA TYR A 102 8.34 -0.25 1.85
C TYR A 102 8.10 -0.64 0.40
N PHE A 103 8.65 0.13 -0.53
CA PHE A 103 8.83 -0.29 -1.92
C PHE A 103 10.31 -0.42 -2.22
N THR A 104 10.66 -1.33 -3.13
CA THR A 104 12.06 -1.63 -3.47
C THR A 104 12.41 -1.09 -4.86
N LEU A 105 13.64 -0.61 -4.99
CA LEU A 105 14.23 -0.19 -6.27
C LEU A 105 15.56 -0.91 -6.48
N GLY A 106 15.84 -1.29 -7.73
CA GLY A 106 17.04 -2.06 -8.06
C GLY A 106 18.36 -1.32 -7.84
N SER A 107 18.35 0.01 -7.80
CA SER A 107 19.58 0.82 -7.68
C SER A 107 19.43 1.98 -6.70
N LEU A 108 20.55 2.38 -6.08
CA LEU A 108 20.61 3.54 -5.19
C LEU A 108 20.32 4.84 -5.95
N SER A 109 20.86 4.96 -7.17
CA SER A 109 20.71 6.14 -8.00
C SER A 109 19.24 6.37 -8.39
N SER A 110 18.54 5.32 -8.83
CA SER A 110 17.10 5.40 -9.11
C SER A 110 16.30 5.80 -7.87
N ALA A 111 16.70 5.31 -6.69
CA ALA A 111 16.04 5.67 -5.44
C ALA A 111 16.22 7.14 -5.06
N LEU A 112 17.45 7.65 -5.16
CA LEU A 112 17.74 9.06 -4.92
C LEU A 112 17.04 9.97 -5.93
N MET A 113 17.06 9.62 -7.22
CA MET A 113 16.36 10.38 -8.26
C MET A 113 14.86 10.45 -8.01
N LEU A 114 14.23 9.33 -7.67
CA LEU A 114 12.80 9.30 -7.34
C LEU A 114 12.49 10.13 -6.08
N ALA A 115 13.32 10.04 -5.04
CA ALA A 115 13.14 10.83 -3.82
C ALA A 115 13.23 12.34 -4.07
N ILE A 116 14.23 12.77 -4.85
CA ILE A 116 14.40 14.17 -5.25
C ILE A 116 13.19 14.62 -6.08
N TRP A 117 12.78 13.81 -7.06
CA TRP A 117 11.63 14.12 -7.91
C TRP A 117 10.33 14.26 -7.10
N MET A 118 10.06 13.32 -6.18
CA MET A 118 8.88 13.37 -5.30
C MET A 118 8.88 14.61 -4.39
N LYS A 119 10.05 14.98 -3.85
CA LYS A 119 10.18 16.18 -3.00
C LYS A 119 9.95 17.47 -3.80
N SER A 120 10.53 17.56 -5.00
CA SER A 120 10.31 18.70 -5.90
C SER A 120 8.85 18.80 -6.33
N LEU A 121 8.23 17.68 -6.69
CA LEU A 121 6.81 17.66 -7.08
C LEU A 121 5.91 18.10 -5.92
N SER A 122 6.18 17.60 -4.70
CA SER A 122 5.45 18.00 -3.50
C SER A 122 5.56 19.50 -3.22
N LEU A 123 6.77 20.07 -3.27
CA LEU A 123 6.98 21.51 -3.06
C LEU A 123 6.29 22.36 -4.14
N LEU A 124 6.47 22.01 -5.41
CA LEU A 124 5.90 22.74 -6.54
C LEU A 124 4.38 22.60 -6.61
N SER A 125 3.79 21.51 -6.11
CA SER A 125 2.34 21.34 -6.08
C SER A 125 1.63 22.30 -5.11
N GLN A 126 2.36 22.91 -4.16
CA GLN A 126 1.78 23.83 -3.18
C GLN A 126 1.42 25.19 -3.77
N PHE A 127 2.08 25.62 -4.84
CA PHE A 127 1.81 26.91 -5.47
C PHE A 127 0.88 26.73 -6.66
N GLU A 128 -0.18 27.53 -6.72
CA GLU A 128 -1.23 27.35 -7.72
C GLU A 128 -0.72 27.42 -9.17
N LEU A 129 0.17 28.39 -9.46
CA LEU A 129 0.72 28.56 -10.79
C LEU A 129 1.53 27.34 -11.24
N THR A 130 2.49 26.90 -10.43
CA THR A 130 3.32 25.73 -10.74
C THR A 130 2.48 24.46 -10.75
N ARG A 131 1.49 24.31 -9.85
CA ARG A 131 0.53 23.20 -9.88
C ARG A 131 -0.18 23.12 -11.22
N ARG A 132 -0.73 24.23 -11.73
CA ARG A 132 -1.39 24.27 -13.05
C ARG A 132 -0.43 23.85 -14.18
N PHE A 133 0.83 24.28 -14.13
CA PHE A 133 1.84 23.86 -15.11
C PHE A 133 2.17 22.36 -15.03
N LEU A 134 2.39 21.83 -13.83
CA LEU A 134 2.63 20.40 -13.60
C LEU A 134 1.47 19.59 -14.18
N GLN A 135 0.24 19.94 -13.83
CA GLN A 135 -0.97 19.26 -14.29
C GLN A 135 -1.17 19.31 -15.81
N LYS A 136 -0.79 20.42 -16.47
CA LYS A 136 -0.93 20.59 -17.92
C LYS A 136 0.06 19.73 -18.73
N TYR A 137 1.23 19.45 -18.18
CA TYR A 137 2.34 18.78 -18.89
C TYR A 137 2.87 17.56 -18.12
N PRO A 138 2.01 16.54 -17.85
CA PRO A 138 2.37 15.40 -17.02
C PRO A 138 3.55 14.60 -17.59
N GLU A 139 3.63 14.45 -18.90
CA GLU A 139 4.68 13.67 -19.57
C GLU A 139 6.06 14.32 -19.43
N GLN A 140 6.12 15.64 -19.58
CA GLN A 140 7.35 16.41 -19.48
C GLN A 140 7.86 16.45 -18.04
N PHE A 141 6.99 16.77 -17.08
CA PHE A 141 7.38 16.90 -15.67
C PHE A 141 7.59 15.56 -14.96
N SER A 142 7.13 14.46 -15.56
CA SER A 142 7.39 13.11 -15.05
C SER A 142 8.40 12.30 -15.85
N PHE A 143 9.05 12.90 -16.85
CA PHE A 143 10.01 12.20 -17.72
C PHE A 143 9.40 10.95 -18.38
N ASN A 144 8.20 11.09 -18.93
CA ASN A 144 7.40 10.03 -19.56
C ASN A 144 6.97 8.88 -18.63
N MET A 145 7.15 9.01 -17.31
CA MET A 145 6.65 8.03 -16.35
C MET A 145 5.12 8.01 -16.28
N PHE A 146 4.49 9.17 -16.43
CA PHE A 146 3.04 9.31 -16.55
C PHE A 146 2.69 9.83 -17.95
N LYS A 147 1.81 9.12 -18.66
CA LYS A 147 1.38 9.42 -20.02
C LYS A 147 -0.11 9.72 -20.07
N ILE A 148 -0.52 10.62 -20.95
CA ILE A 148 -1.94 10.95 -21.15
C ILE A 148 -2.71 9.71 -21.62
N ALA A 149 -2.12 8.94 -22.53
CA ALA A 149 -2.69 7.68 -23.02
C ALA A 149 -2.66 6.54 -21.98
N GLY A 150 -1.89 6.68 -20.89
CA GLY A 150 -1.61 5.59 -19.96
C GLY A 150 -0.74 4.47 -20.59
N PRO A 151 -0.64 3.31 -19.92
CA PRO A 151 0.08 2.17 -20.48
C PRO A 151 -0.70 1.53 -21.63
N THR A 152 0.04 0.93 -22.55
CA THR A 152 -0.56 0.08 -23.59
C THR A 152 -1.01 -1.26 -22.99
N LYS A 153 -1.89 -1.96 -23.70
CA LYS A 153 -2.27 -3.34 -23.33
C LYS A 153 -1.05 -4.24 -23.16
N GLN A 154 -0.11 -4.18 -24.11
CA GLN A 154 1.14 -4.95 -24.03
C GLN A 154 1.96 -4.62 -22.77
N GLN A 155 2.09 -3.34 -22.40
CA GLN A 155 2.80 -2.96 -21.17
C GLN A 155 2.12 -3.52 -19.91
N MET A 156 0.78 -3.57 -19.89
CA MET A 156 0.04 -4.17 -18.78
C MET A 156 0.18 -5.70 -18.77
N ASP A 157 0.10 -6.35 -19.93
CA ASP A 157 0.22 -7.81 -20.05
C ASP A 157 1.62 -8.32 -19.65
N GLU A 158 2.66 -7.51 -19.88
CA GLU A 158 4.05 -7.83 -19.50
C GLU A 158 4.41 -7.41 -18.06
N ALA A 159 3.54 -6.70 -17.36
CA ALA A 159 3.81 -6.21 -15.99
C ALA A 159 3.18 -7.11 -14.93
N SER A 160 3.83 -7.17 -13.77
CA SER A 160 3.33 -7.88 -12.59
C SER A 160 3.85 -7.25 -11.31
N PHE A 161 3.29 -7.67 -10.17
CA PHE A 161 3.81 -7.28 -8.86
C PHE A 161 4.01 -8.47 -7.94
N GLU A 162 4.91 -8.29 -6.99
CA GLU A 162 5.04 -9.13 -5.81
C GLU A 162 5.04 -8.27 -4.55
N TYR A 163 4.17 -8.63 -3.61
CA TYR A 163 4.08 -8.05 -2.28
C TYR A 163 4.63 -9.06 -1.26
N PHE A 164 5.82 -8.78 -0.75
CA PHE A 164 6.45 -9.58 0.31
C PHE A 164 6.05 -9.06 1.70
N PHE A 165 5.47 -9.92 2.52
CA PHE A 165 5.16 -9.68 3.92
C PHE A 165 6.10 -10.50 4.78
N PHE A 166 7.01 -9.84 5.49
CA PHE A 166 7.85 -10.50 6.50
C PHE A 166 7.23 -10.30 7.87
N GLY A 167 6.73 -11.39 8.44
CA GLY A 167 6.10 -11.42 9.75
C GLY A 167 7.04 -11.99 10.80
N GLN A 168 7.01 -11.40 12.00
CA GLN A 168 7.63 -11.95 13.20
C GLN A 168 6.57 -12.05 14.30
N GLY A 169 6.59 -13.15 15.05
CA GLY A 169 5.63 -13.40 16.12
C GLY A 169 6.06 -14.53 17.04
N TRP A 170 5.11 -15.07 17.78
CA TRP A 170 5.32 -16.15 18.75
C TRP A 170 4.67 -17.44 18.26
N GLY A 171 5.22 -18.57 18.70
CA GLY A 171 4.57 -19.87 18.53
C GLY A 171 3.25 -19.97 19.29
N ARG A 172 2.41 -20.93 18.88
CA ARG A 172 1.17 -21.22 19.59
C ARG A 172 1.50 -21.72 21.01
N GLY A 173 0.92 -21.07 22.01
CA GLY A 173 1.14 -21.41 23.43
C GLY A 173 2.36 -20.76 24.08
N GLU A 174 3.13 -19.95 23.34
CA GLU A 174 4.22 -19.18 23.92
C GLU A 174 3.71 -17.95 24.68
N ALA A 175 4.49 -17.53 25.67
CA ALA A 175 4.23 -16.34 26.46
C ALA A 175 4.46 -15.05 25.63
N VAL A 176 3.37 -14.57 25.02
CA VAL A 176 3.36 -13.35 24.22
C VAL A 176 3.76 -12.15 25.09
N ASP A 177 4.67 -11.32 24.60
CA ASP A 177 5.21 -10.14 25.31
C ASP A 177 6.03 -10.41 26.57
N GLU A 178 6.34 -11.67 26.91
CA GLU A 178 7.34 -11.99 27.94
C GLU A 178 8.71 -12.18 27.31
N GLN A 179 8.75 -12.75 26.11
CA GLN A 179 9.97 -12.96 25.32
C GLN A 179 9.90 -12.28 23.96
N LYS A 180 11.06 -12.06 23.35
CA LYS A 180 11.13 -11.58 21.96
C LYS A 180 10.42 -12.55 21.02
N PRO A 181 9.83 -12.07 19.89
CA PRO A 181 9.28 -12.95 18.87
C PRO A 181 10.25 -14.05 18.46
N THR A 182 9.78 -15.30 18.44
CA THR A 182 10.57 -16.53 18.22
C THR A 182 10.38 -17.12 16.84
N LYS A 183 9.27 -16.78 16.17
CA LYS A 183 8.92 -17.29 14.83
C LYS A 183 8.93 -16.17 13.80
N SER A 184 9.34 -16.54 12.60
CA SER A 184 9.25 -15.70 11.41
C SER A 184 8.48 -16.43 10.31
N THR A 185 7.76 -15.68 9.49
CA THR A 185 7.05 -16.20 8.31
C THR A 185 7.17 -15.18 7.19
N THR A 186 7.18 -15.66 5.95
CA THR A 186 7.15 -14.81 4.77
C THR A 186 5.89 -15.16 4.01
N VAL A 187 5.06 -14.17 3.69
CA VAL A 187 3.95 -14.36 2.77
C VAL A 187 4.24 -13.56 1.52
N VAL A 188 4.00 -14.14 0.36
CA VAL A 188 4.13 -13.45 -0.94
C VAL A 188 2.77 -13.37 -1.59
N CYS A 189 2.31 -12.16 -1.87
CA CYS A 189 1.15 -11.91 -2.72
C CYS A 189 1.66 -11.59 -4.12
N ARG A 190 1.19 -12.32 -5.13
CA ARG A 190 1.55 -12.08 -6.54
C ARG A 190 0.32 -11.67 -7.32
N GLY A 191 0.52 -10.89 -8.36
CA GLY A 191 -0.57 -10.54 -9.26
C GLY A 191 -0.09 -9.97 -10.59
N PRO A 192 -1.03 -9.73 -11.50
CA PRO A 192 -0.75 -9.08 -12.79
C PRO A 192 -0.37 -7.62 -12.57
N ASP A 193 -0.33 -6.83 -13.64
CA ASP A 193 -0.15 -5.39 -13.56
C ASP A 193 -0.83 -4.73 -12.32
N PRO A 194 -0.07 -4.04 -11.44
CA PRO A 194 -0.62 -3.47 -10.21
C PRO A 194 -1.56 -2.28 -10.47
N GLY A 195 -1.33 -1.52 -11.54
CA GLY A 195 -1.97 -0.23 -11.75
C GLY A 195 -3.42 -0.33 -12.24
N TYR A 196 -3.72 -1.28 -13.11
CA TYR A 196 -4.97 -1.33 -13.86
C TYR A 196 -5.62 -2.70 -13.76
N ILE A 197 -4.91 -3.78 -14.09
CA ILE A 197 -5.52 -5.12 -14.07
C ILE A 197 -5.84 -5.51 -12.62
N ALA A 198 -4.83 -5.52 -11.75
CA ALA A 198 -5.03 -5.91 -10.36
C ALA A 198 -5.91 -4.92 -9.58
N SER A 199 -5.76 -3.62 -9.84
CA SER A 199 -6.61 -2.60 -9.19
C SER A 199 -8.09 -2.73 -9.60
N SER A 200 -8.38 -2.99 -10.88
CA SER A 200 -9.75 -3.25 -11.33
C SER A 200 -10.30 -4.55 -10.77
N ALA A 201 -9.47 -5.60 -10.70
CA ALA A 201 -9.83 -6.85 -10.05
C ALA A 201 -10.21 -6.62 -8.57
N CYS A 202 -9.40 -5.89 -7.80
CA CYS A 202 -9.72 -5.56 -6.40
C CYS A 202 -11.08 -4.86 -6.23
N VAL A 203 -11.46 -3.97 -7.14
CA VAL A 203 -12.78 -3.31 -7.11
C VAL A 203 -13.89 -4.30 -7.44
N ALA A 204 -13.71 -5.11 -8.49
CA ALA A 204 -14.69 -6.12 -8.90
C ALA A 204 -14.91 -7.17 -7.80
N THR A 205 -13.84 -7.68 -7.19
CA THR A 205 -13.93 -8.68 -6.13
C THR A 205 -14.52 -8.11 -4.85
N ALA A 206 -14.25 -6.83 -4.52
CA ALA A 206 -14.92 -6.16 -3.42
C ALA A 206 -16.43 -6.05 -3.67
N ALA A 207 -16.85 -5.73 -4.90
CA ALA A 207 -18.28 -5.70 -5.25
C ALA A 207 -18.92 -7.09 -5.15
N LEU A 208 -18.26 -8.14 -5.64
CA LEU A 208 -18.72 -9.53 -5.49
C LEU A 208 -18.85 -9.92 -4.02
N ALA A 209 -17.86 -9.61 -3.18
CA ALA A 209 -17.94 -9.89 -1.74
C ALA A 209 -19.11 -9.16 -1.06
N VAL A 210 -19.39 -7.91 -1.44
CA VAL A 210 -20.55 -7.17 -0.91
C VAL A 210 -21.88 -7.83 -1.31
N LEU A 211 -22.00 -8.33 -2.55
CA LEU A 211 -23.22 -8.91 -3.09
C LEU A 211 -23.44 -10.35 -2.60
N ASP A 212 -22.43 -11.20 -2.75
CA ASP A 212 -22.54 -12.65 -2.57
C ASP A 212 -22.25 -13.09 -1.13
N ASP A 213 -21.44 -12.32 -0.39
CA ASP A 213 -21.10 -12.60 1.01
C ASP A 213 -21.77 -11.61 1.97
N ARG A 214 -22.90 -11.03 1.58
CA ARG A 214 -23.64 -10.04 2.37
C ARG A 214 -23.88 -10.47 3.82
N GLU A 215 -24.17 -11.74 4.05
CA GLU A 215 -24.41 -12.30 5.39
C GLU A 215 -23.16 -12.34 6.28
N LYS A 216 -21.97 -12.27 5.68
CA LYS A 216 -20.66 -12.24 6.34
C LYS A 216 -20.08 -10.83 6.49
N MET A 217 -20.76 -9.82 5.92
CA MET A 217 -20.38 -8.42 6.07
C MET A 217 -20.75 -7.89 7.47
N PRO A 218 -20.08 -6.82 7.95
CA PRO A 218 -20.46 -6.17 9.19
C PRO A 218 -21.94 -5.77 9.19
N ARG A 219 -22.70 -6.21 10.21
CA ARG A 219 -24.15 -5.98 10.30
C ARG A 219 -24.54 -4.53 10.55
N ARG A 220 -23.67 -3.78 11.21
CA ARG A 220 -23.89 -2.35 11.47
C ARG A 220 -23.50 -1.56 10.22
N GLY A 221 -24.35 -0.64 9.78
CA GLY A 221 -23.99 0.30 8.71
C GLY A 221 -22.84 1.21 9.13
N GLY A 222 -22.00 1.61 8.18
CA GLY A 222 -20.88 2.50 8.44
C GLY A 222 -19.78 2.41 7.38
N VAL A 223 -18.64 3.04 7.69
CA VAL A 223 -17.44 3.03 6.84
C VAL A 223 -16.40 2.10 7.43
N TYR A 224 -16.07 1.05 6.68
CA TYR A 224 -15.12 0.03 7.08
C TYR A 224 -13.87 0.06 6.21
N THR A 225 -12.73 -0.33 6.77
CA THR A 225 -11.57 -0.70 5.95
C THR A 225 -11.83 -2.05 5.30
N THR A 226 -11.14 -2.34 4.20
CA THR A 226 -11.27 -3.62 3.49
C THR A 226 -11.00 -4.82 4.39
N ALA A 227 -9.98 -4.75 5.25
CA ALA A 227 -9.67 -5.83 6.19
C ALA A 227 -10.73 -6.04 7.29
N SER A 228 -11.43 -4.98 7.70
CA SER A 228 -12.54 -5.08 8.67
C SER A 228 -13.85 -5.52 8.00
N ALA A 229 -14.09 -5.08 6.76
CA ALA A 229 -15.30 -5.40 6.01
C ALA A 229 -15.29 -6.85 5.49
N PHE A 230 -14.17 -7.27 4.91
CA PHE A 230 -14.10 -8.50 4.12
C PHE A 230 -13.47 -9.69 4.83
N ARG A 231 -13.15 -9.55 6.13
CA ARG A 231 -12.44 -10.59 6.91
C ARG A 231 -13.03 -11.99 6.76
N GLU A 232 -14.34 -12.09 6.86
CA GLU A 232 -15.06 -13.36 6.89
C GLU A 232 -15.60 -13.75 5.52
N THR A 233 -15.38 -12.91 4.50
CA THR A 233 -15.84 -13.12 3.13
C THR A 233 -14.87 -13.97 2.32
N ARG A 234 -15.29 -14.38 1.13
CA ARG A 234 -14.50 -15.10 0.13
C ARG A 234 -13.64 -14.15 -0.73
N ILE A 235 -13.36 -12.94 -0.27
CA ILE A 235 -12.60 -11.94 -1.03
C ILE A 235 -11.27 -12.48 -1.59
N LEU A 236 -10.55 -13.31 -0.82
CA LEU A 236 -9.29 -13.90 -1.27
C LEU A 236 -9.50 -14.97 -2.36
N GLU A 237 -10.59 -15.72 -2.31
CA GLU A 237 -10.96 -16.68 -3.36
C GLU A 237 -11.32 -15.93 -4.65
N TYR A 238 -12.11 -14.85 -4.55
CA TYR A 238 -12.40 -14.00 -5.70
C TYR A 238 -11.11 -13.41 -6.29
N LEU A 239 -10.23 -12.85 -5.46
CA LEU A 239 -8.94 -12.30 -5.93
C LEU A 239 -8.10 -13.34 -6.66
N ASN A 240 -8.10 -14.58 -6.17
CA ASN A 240 -7.41 -15.69 -6.81
C ASN A 240 -7.94 -15.96 -8.24
N THR A 241 -9.26 -15.85 -8.48
CA THR A 241 -9.83 -16.00 -9.84
C THR A 241 -9.36 -14.92 -10.83
N PHE A 242 -8.87 -13.78 -10.33
CA PHE A 242 -8.27 -12.71 -11.13
C PHE A 242 -6.73 -12.77 -11.15
N GLY A 243 -6.14 -13.89 -10.71
CA GLY A 243 -4.69 -14.09 -10.72
C GLY A 243 -3.94 -13.39 -9.59
N ILE A 244 -4.63 -12.92 -8.55
CA ILE A 244 -4.01 -12.37 -7.34
C ILE A 244 -3.90 -13.50 -6.30
N THR A 245 -2.70 -14.05 -6.15
CA THR A 245 -2.44 -15.27 -5.35
C THR A 245 -1.63 -14.97 -4.11
N TYR A 246 -1.71 -15.86 -3.11
CA TYR A 246 -1.01 -15.72 -1.84
C TYR A 246 -0.31 -17.04 -1.50
N GLU A 247 0.99 -16.96 -1.18
CA GLU A 247 1.83 -18.10 -0.81
C GLU A 247 2.50 -17.81 0.54
N ILE A 248 2.54 -18.81 1.44
CA ILE A 248 3.18 -18.76 2.77
C ILE A 248 4.47 -19.59 2.74
#